data_AF-A0A9D6XNY9-F1
#
_entry.id   AF-A0A9D6XNY9-F1
#
_cell.length_a   1.000
_cell.length_b   1.000
_cell.length_c   1.000
_cell.angle_alpha   90.00
_cell.angle_beta   90.00
_cell.angle_gamma   90.00
#
_symmetry.space_group_name_H-M   'P 1'
#
loop_
_entity.id
_entity.type
_entity.pdbx_description
1 polymer ?
#
loop_
_entity_poly.entity_id
_entity_poly.type
_entity_poly.pdbx_seq_one_letter_code
_entity_poly.pdbx_strand_id
1 'polypeptide(L)'
;LYAPEGTVVPVAFFAVTSVTVIGLFVSFAIPIFLRWRMGDKFQQGPWNLGNKWKWMAPIAVLEIAIISIYFMLPTTPAGMPGNENFTWLAFQYSPVAMLIVIGGAMIWWYAGARKWFKGPKSDL
;
A
#
# COMPACT_ATOMS: atom_id res chain seq x y z
N LEU A 1 7.94 22.05 16.34
CA LEU A 1 7.58 22.68 15.05
C LEU A 1 6.46 23.69 15.34
N TYR A 2 6.82 24.96 15.50
CA TYR A 2 5.86 26.06 15.67
C TYR A 2 5.27 26.38 14.29
N ALA A 3 3.95 26.28 14.16
CA ALA A 3 3.23 26.62 12.93
C ALA A 3 2.36 27.85 13.27
N PRO A 4 2.69 29.05 12.75
CA PRO A 4 1.99 30.29 13.09
C PRO A 4 0.54 30.29 12.59
N GLU A 5 -0.33 31.12 13.17
CA GLU A 5 -1.73 31.24 12.76
C GLU A 5 -1.85 31.53 11.26
N GLY A 6 -2.62 30.68 10.55
CA GLY A 6 -2.74 30.72 9.08
C GLY A 6 -1.88 29.70 8.32
N THR A 7 -1.10 28.84 8.99
CA THR A 7 -0.41 27.75 8.28
C THR A 7 -1.40 26.66 7.83
N VAL A 8 -1.58 26.56 6.51
CA VAL A 8 -2.31 25.45 5.90
C VAL A 8 -1.40 24.23 5.96
N VAL A 9 -1.74 23.24 6.79
CA VAL A 9 -1.06 21.93 6.73
C VAL A 9 -1.26 21.40 5.31
N PRO A 10 -0.21 21.01 4.57
CA PRO A 10 -0.33 20.56 3.19
C PRO A 10 -0.90 19.13 3.14
N VAL A 11 -2.15 18.97 3.55
CA VAL A 11 -2.83 17.68 3.71
C VAL A 11 -2.87 16.91 2.41
N ALA A 12 -3.11 17.59 1.29
CA ALA A 12 -3.07 16.98 -0.03
C ALA A 12 -1.69 16.36 -0.33
N PHE A 13 -0.59 17.07 -0.01
CA PHE A 13 0.77 16.56 -0.23
C PHE A 13 1.06 15.32 0.61
N PHE A 14 0.72 15.34 1.90
CA PHE A 14 0.90 14.19 2.78
C PHE A 14 0.06 12.99 2.34
N ALA A 15 -1.19 13.22 1.94
CA ALA A 15 -2.07 12.18 1.44
C ALA A 15 -1.51 11.55 0.15
N VAL A 16 -1.12 12.35 -0.83
CA VAL A 16 -0.58 11.87 -2.13
C VAL A 16 0.72 11.09 -1.92
N THR A 17 1.63 11.60 -1.10
CA THR A 17 2.90 10.92 -0.80
C THR A 17 2.63 9.56 -0.17
N SER A 18 1.72 9.50 0.82
CA SER A 18 1.36 8.26 1.50
C SER A 18 0.75 7.23 0.55
N VAL A 19 -0.20 7.64 -0.29
CA VAL A 19 -0.84 6.74 -1.28
C VAL A 19 0.19 6.20 -2.28
N THR A 20 1.15 7.03 -2.70
CA THR A 20 2.21 6.60 -3.63
C THR A 20 3.10 5.54 -3.00
N VAL A 21 3.52 5.73 -1.75
CA VAL A 21 4.33 4.75 -1.01
C VAL A 21 3.55 3.46 -0.77
N ILE A 22 2.30 3.55 -0.32
CA ILE A 22 1.44 2.37 -0.11
C ILE A 22 1.25 1.61 -1.43
N GLY A 23 0.97 2.30 -2.53
CA GLY A 23 0.80 1.69 -3.84
C GLY A 23 2.05 0.93 -4.30
N LEU A 24 3.23 1.54 -4.14
CA LEU A 24 4.52 0.90 -4.42
C LEU A 24 4.74 -0.34 -3.54
N PHE A 25 4.47 -0.23 -2.24
CA PHE A 25 4.64 -1.33 -1.29
C PHE A 25 3.70 -2.50 -1.58
N VAL A 26 2.43 -2.24 -1.89
CA VAL A 26 1.49 -3.29 -2.33
C VAL A 26 1.99 -3.95 -3.61
N SER A 27 2.53 -3.18 -4.57
CA SER A 27 3.12 -3.73 -5.79
C SER A 27 4.29 -4.67 -5.54
N PHE A 28 5.08 -4.44 -4.48
CA PHE A 28 6.15 -5.37 -4.08
C PHE A 28 5.65 -6.54 -3.22
N ALA A 29 4.65 -6.32 -2.36
CA ALA A 29 4.09 -7.37 -1.51
C ALA A 29 3.47 -8.51 -2.32
N ILE A 30 2.78 -8.21 -3.43
CA ILE A 30 2.11 -9.21 -4.28
C ILE A 30 3.10 -10.26 -4.82
N PRO A 31 4.17 -9.91 -5.57
CA PRO A 31 5.11 -10.92 -6.07
C PRO A 31 5.88 -11.62 -4.96
N ILE A 32 6.21 -10.95 -3.84
CA ILE A 32 6.87 -11.59 -2.69
C ILE A 32 5.96 -12.66 -2.07
N PHE A 33 4.69 -12.34 -1.86
CA PHE A 33 3.70 -13.26 -1.32
C PHE A 33 3.44 -14.44 -2.27
N LEU A 34 3.29 -14.18 -3.57
CA LEU A 34 3.10 -15.23 -4.57
C LEU A 34 4.32 -16.15 -4.65
N ARG A 35 5.54 -15.60 -4.62
CA ARG A 35 6.79 -16.36 -4.54
C ARG A 35 6.83 -17.26 -3.31
N TRP A 36 6.44 -16.73 -2.14
CA TRP A 36 6.40 -17.50 -0.89
C TRP A 36 5.37 -18.63 -0.96
N ARG A 37 4.18 -18.35 -1.50
CA ARG A 37 3.10 -19.33 -1.67
C ARG A 37 3.45 -20.44 -2.66
N MET A 38 4.22 -20.14 -3.71
CA MET A 38 4.70 -21.13 -4.67
C MET A 38 5.71 -22.11 -4.04
N GLY A 39 6.37 -21.71 -2.95
CA GLY A 39 7.22 -22.58 -2.15
C GLY A 39 8.43 -23.12 -2.90
N ASP A 40 8.65 -24.42 -2.78
CA ASP A 40 9.75 -25.15 -3.44
C ASP A 40 9.49 -25.40 -4.94
N LYS A 41 8.26 -25.19 -5.44
CA LYS A 41 7.94 -25.31 -6.88
C LYS A 41 8.50 -24.15 -7.71
N PHE A 42 8.91 -23.07 -7.06
CA PHE A 42 9.47 -21.91 -7.74
C PHE A 42 10.88 -22.24 -8.24
N GLN A 43 11.09 -22.13 -9.56
CA GLN A 43 12.40 -22.30 -10.17
C GLN A 43 13.30 -21.12 -9.80
N GLN A 44 14.34 -21.37 -9.00
CA GLN A 44 15.27 -20.33 -8.56
C GLN A 44 16.29 -20.03 -9.66
N GLY A 45 16.58 -18.75 -9.86
CA GLY A 45 17.66 -18.33 -10.76
C GLY A 45 19.06 -18.64 -10.21
N PRO A 46 20.11 -18.43 -11.03
CA PRO A 46 21.50 -18.68 -10.64
C PRO A 46 21.93 -17.85 -9.42
N TRP A 47 21.35 -16.66 -9.25
CA TRP A 47 21.48 -15.86 -8.05
C TRP A 47 20.21 -15.96 -7.21
N ASN A 48 20.33 -16.54 -6.00
CA ASN A 48 19.18 -16.76 -5.12
C ASN A 48 19.55 -16.65 -3.63
N LEU A 49 18.52 -16.56 -2.80
CA LEU A 49 18.64 -16.50 -1.33
C LEU A 49 18.71 -17.90 -0.67
N GLY A 50 18.85 -18.97 -1.47
CA GLY A 50 18.78 -20.36 -1.02
C GLY A 50 17.43 -20.67 -0.38
N ASN A 51 17.44 -21.04 0.91
CA ASN A 51 16.24 -21.36 1.68
C ASN A 51 15.73 -20.20 2.56
N LYS A 52 16.41 -19.06 2.57
CA LYS A 52 16.08 -17.93 3.46
C LYS A 52 14.74 -17.25 3.11
N TRP A 53 14.22 -17.47 1.90
CA TRP A 53 12.91 -16.95 1.51
C TRP A 53 11.76 -17.45 2.40
N LYS A 54 11.90 -18.63 3.05
CA LYS A 54 10.83 -19.23 3.88
C LYS A 54 10.36 -18.34 5.02
N TRP A 55 11.29 -17.57 5.62
CA TRP A 55 11.03 -16.67 6.74
C TRP A 55 11.13 -15.19 6.34
N MET A 56 12.04 -14.84 5.43
CA MET A 56 12.20 -13.45 4.99
C MET A 56 10.99 -12.94 4.20
N ALA A 57 10.39 -13.76 3.33
CA ALA A 57 9.24 -13.33 2.54
C ALA A 57 8.01 -12.98 3.39
N PRO A 58 7.57 -13.81 4.37
CA PRO A 58 6.44 -13.42 5.22
C PRO A 58 6.76 -12.23 6.12
N ILE A 59 8.00 -12.10 6.61
CA ILE A 59 8.44 -10.91 7.38
C ILE A 59 8.33 -9.64 6.51
N ALA A 60 8.84 -9.68 5.28
CA ALA A 60 8.76 -8.53 4.38
C ALA A 60 7.31 -8.13 4.05
N VAL A 61 6.42 -9.11 3.83
CA VAL A 61 4.99 -8.84 3.60
C VAL A 61 4.34 -8.25 4.85
N LEU A 62 4.68 -8.77 6.04
CA LEU A 62 4.18 -8.26 7.32
C LEU A 62 4.66 -6.81 7.57
N GLU A 63 5.93 -6.53 7.32
CA GLU A 63 6.50 -5.18 7.42
C GLU A 63 5.76 -4.21 6.50
N ILE A 64 5.56 -4.58 5.24
CA ILE A 64 4.79 -3.79 4.27
C ILE A 64 3.37 -3.52 4.79
N ALA A 65 2.69 -4.52 5.35
CA ALA A 65 1.35 -4.35 5.90
C ALA A 65 1.36 -3.36 7.08
N ILE A 66 2.31 -3.50 8.01
CA ILE A 66 2.46 -2.61 9.18
C ILE A 66 2.73 -1.17 8.73
N ILE A 67 3.68 -0.96 7.83
CA ILE A 67 4.02 0.38 7.35
C ILE A 67 2.84 0.99 6.59
N SER A 68 2.13 0.21 5.78
CA SER A 68 0.94 0.70 5.08
C SER A 68 -0.12 1.21 6.06
N ILE A 69 -0.33 0.53 7.19
CA ILE A 69 -1.23 0.99 8.27
C ILE A 69 -0.69 2.27 8.90
N TYR A 70 0.61 2.34 9.19
CA TYR A 70 1.23 3.51 9.78
C TYR A 70 1.04 4.78 8.92
N PHE A 71 1.18 4.68 7.60
CA PHE A 71 0.97 5.80 6.66
C PHE A 71 -0.51 6.23 6.54
N MET A 72 -1.43 5.43 7.04
CA MET A 72 -2.86 5.74 7.13
C MET A 72 -3.25 6.43 8.43
N LEU A 73 -2.35 6.49 9.43
CA LEU A 73 -2.63 7.11 10.71
C LEU A 73 -2.58 8.65 10.64
N PRO A 74 -3.31 9.36 11.52
CA PRO A 74 -3.20 10.81 11.65
C PRO A 74 -1.78 11.24 12.07
N THR A 75 -1.25 12.25 11.40
CA THR A 75 0.07 12.83 11.72
C THR A 75 0.00 13.95 12.77
N THR A 76 -1.21 14.40 13.11
CA THR A 76 -1.46 15.45 14.11
C THR A 76 -2.67 15.08 14.99
N PRO A 77 -2.73 15.58 16.24
CA PRO A 77 -3.89 15.35 17.10
C PRO A 77 -5.21 15.82 16.51
N ALA A 78 -5.21 16.93 15.75
CA ALA A 78 -6.41 17.49 15.11
C ALA A 78 -6.92 16.64 13.94
N GLY A 79 -6.10 15.73 13.41
CA GLY A 79 -6.49 14.78 12.36
C GLY A 79 -7.13 13.49 12.86
N MET A 80 -7.14 13.26 14.19
CA MET A 80 -7.68 12.05 14.80
C MET A 80 -9.19 12.18 15.01
N PRO A 81 -10.02 11.34 14.37
CA PRO A 81 -11.45 11.30 14.66
C PRO A 81 -11.71 10.99 16.13
N GLY A 82 -12.58 11.76 16.78
CA GLY A 82 -12.89 11.62 18.21
C GLY A 82 -12.09 12.54 19.15
N ASN A 83 -11.17 13.35 18.63
CA ASN A 83 -10.58 14.46 19.37
C ASN A 83 -11.54 15.67 19.39
N GLU A 84 -11.62 16.39 20.51
CA GLU A 84 -12.41 17.62 20.65
C GLU A 84 -12.00 18.69 19.63
N ASN A 85 -10.72 18.73 19.27
CA ASN A 85 -10.15 19.67 18.29
C ASN A 85 -10.06 19.07 16.87
N PHE A 86 -10.88 18.08 16.55
CA PHE A 86 -10.86 17.44 15.24
C PHE A 86 -11.24 18.43 14.13
N THR A 87 -10.45 18.43 13.05
CA THR A 87 -10.77 19.17 11.82
C THR A 87 -10.51 18.31 10.59
N TRP A 88 -11.43 18.39 9.63
CA TRP A 88 -11.29 17.75 8.32
C TRP A 88 -10.06 18.25 7.57
N LEU A 89 -9.64 19.49 7.83
CA LEU A 89 -8.43 20.08 7.26
C LEU A 89 -7.13 19.48 7.79
N ALA A 90 -7.19 18.52 8.73
CA ALA A 90 -6.04 17.81 9.28
C ALA A 90 -6.18 16.28 9.14
N PHE A 91 -7.28 15.79 8.58
CA PHE A 91 -7.53 14.36 8.42
C PHE A 91 -6.58 13.75 7.39
N GLN A 92 -6.08 12.54 7.67
CA GLN A 92 -5.24 11.80 6.74
C GLN A 92 -6.12 11.11 5.69
N TYR A 93 -6.21 11.68 4.48
CA TYR A 93 -7.10 11.19 3.42
C TYR A 93 -6.59 9.95 2.65
N SER A 94 -5.37 9.49 2.92
CA SER A 94 -4.74 8.32 2.29
C SER A 94 -5.61 7.04 2.32
N PRO A 95 -6.28 6.67 3.43
CA PRO A 95 -7.14 5.47 3.48
C PRO A 95 -8.32 5.58 2.51
N VAL A 96 -8.95 6.76 2.46
CA VAL A 96 -10.10 7.02 1.57
C VAL A 96 -9.66 6.94 0.12
N ALA A 97 -8.55 7.59 -0.23
CA ALA A 97 -7.98 7.52 -1.56
C ALA A 97 -7.64 6.07 -1.97
N MET A 98 -7.06 5.28 -1.07
CA MET A 98 -6.73 3.88 -1.33
C MET A 98 -7.98 3.03 -1.58
N LEU A 99 -9.04 3.23 -0.79
CA LEU A 99 -10.33 2.55 -0.99
C LEU A 99 -10.95 2.89 -2.34
N ILE A 100 -10.88 4.16 -2.77
CA ILE A 100 -11.37 4.58 -4.09
C ILE A 100 -10.58 3.91 -5.21
N VAL A 101 -9.24 3.90 -5.11
CA VAL A 101 -8.37 3.33 -6.16
C VAL A 101 -8.54 1.82 -6.25
N ILE A 102 -8.39 1.10 -5.14
CA ILE A 102 -8.54 -0.37 -5.13
C ILE A 102 -9.97 -0.75 -5.46
N GLY A 103 -10.96 -0.10 -4.84
CA GLY A 103 -12.38 -0.37 -5.06
C GLY A 103 -12.77 -0.11 -6.51
N GLY A 104 -12.37 1.02 -7.09
CA GLY A 104 -12.58 1.35 -8.49
C GLY A 104 -11.93 0.34 -9.45
N ALA A 105 -10.68 -0.04 -9.19
CA ALA A 105 -9.99 -1.06 -9.97
C ALA A 105 -10.70 -2.43 -9.89
N MET A 106 -11.15 -2.83 -8.70
CA MET A 106 -11.89 -4.08 -8.49
C MET A 106 -13.25 -4.07 -9.17
N ILE A 107 -14.01 -2.98 -9.05
CA ILE A 107 -15.28 -2.80 -9.74
C ILE A 107 -15.07 -2.92 -11.25
N TRP A 108 -14.06 -2.23 -11.80
CA TRP A 108 -13.75 -2.30 -13.23
C TRP A 108 -13.31 -3.70 -13.69
N TRP A 109 -12.51 -4.38 -12.86
CA TRP A 109 -12.09 -5.76 -13.09
C TRP A 109 -13.29 -6.71 -13.23
N TYR A 110 -14.23 -6.63 -12.29
CA TYR A 110 -15.43 -7.47 -12.29
C TYR A 110 -16.47 -7.05 -13.33
N ALA A 111 -16.59 -5.76 -13.63
CA ALA A 111 -17.48 -5.22 -14.65
C ALA A 111 -17.14 -5.73 -16.05
N GLY A 112 -15.86 -5.95 -16.36
CA GLY A 112 -15.52 -6.53 -17.65
C GLY A 112 -14.04 -6.67 -17.99
N ALA A 113 -13.14 -5.93 -17.35
CA ALA A 113 -11.73 -5.92 -17.77
C ALA A 113 -11.10 -7.32 -17.77
N ARG A 114 -11.50 -8.19 -16.82
CA ARG A 114 -11.06 -9.58 -16.75
C ARG A 114 -11.40 -10.45 -17.98
N LYS A 115 -12.38 -10.06 -18.79
CA LYS A 115 -12.81 -10.82 -19.98
C LYS A 115 -11.86 -10.61 -21.16
N TRP A 116 -11.17 -9.48 -21.22
CA TRP A 116 -10.33 -9.09 -22.35
C TRP A 116 -8.86 -8.94 -21.98
N PHE A 117 -8.53 -8.84 -20.68
CA PHE A 117 -7.15 -8.81 -20.20
C PHE A 117 -6.47 -10.14 -20.47
N LYS A 118 -5.55 -10.16 -21.43
CA LYS A 118 -4.61 -11.26 -21.63
C LYS A 118 -3.42 -11.00 -20.71
N GLY A 119 -3.24 -11.86 -19.72
CA GLY A 119 -2.11 -11.76 -18.79
C GLY A 119 -0.75 -11.77 -19.50
N PRO A 120 0.34 -11.50 -18.77
CA PRO A 120 1.69 -11.54 -19.34
C PRO A 120 1.93 -12.89 -20.01
N LYS A 121 2.47 -12.88 -21.24
CA LYS A 121 2.92 -14.12 -21.89
C LYS A 121 4.15 -14.63 -21.14
N SER A 122 4.10 -15.87 -20.70
CA SER A 122 5.27 -16.56 -20.15
C SER A 122 6.12 -16.99 -21.34
N ASP A 123 7.29 -16.38 -21.52
CA ASP A 123 8.30 -16.81 -22.50
C ASP A 123 9.29 -17.83 -21.90
N LEU A 124 8.92 -18.46 -20.78
CA LEU A 124 9.66 -19.55 -20.12
C LEU A 124 9.31 -20.92 -20.71
#